data_AF-A0A7H2QDL4-F1
#
_entry.id   AF-A0A7H2QDL4-F1
#
_cell.length_a   1.000
_cell.length_b   1.000
_cell.length_c   1.000
_cell.angle_alpha   90.00
_cell.angle_beta   90.00
_cell.angle_gamma   90.00
#
_symmetry.space_group_name_H-M   'P 1'
#
loop_
_entity.id
_entity.type
_entity.pdbx_description
1 polymer ?
#
loop_
_entity_poly.entity_id
_entity_poly.type
_entity_poly.pdbx_seq_one_letter_code
_entity_poly.pdbx_strand_id
1 'polypeptide(L)'
;MANTLTGLTVTIFNALDVVSRELTGFIPAVSSDMTYNRAAKGQTVTSPVAPAATASDITPGVTPPNDGDQTIGKVDMTITKARRVPVRWNGEEKLALDNNGASYNTILRDQFAQAMRTLANEVEADVAGLAIGASRAVGVAGTTPFATNLKDSALALKALQDNGAPKGDLQLVIDTTAGANMRTLGQLTKANEANDDSLLRRGVLLDVHGFAIRESAQVVTPASGTSASATTNAAGYAVGATTITLASVGTGTIVSGDVITFAGDTNQYVVVAGDTDVSNGGTITLAKPGLRKAIPAAATAITVAATSTRNLAFARSAIALATRIPALPEGGDSADDRMIVTDPVSGLSFEIAIYRQYRQVQYEVSLAWGCAMVKPEHSVLLLG
;
A
#
# COMPACT_ATOMS: atom_id res chain seq x y z
N MET A 1 33.82 -7.53 -31.34
CA MET A 1 32.36 -7.50 -31.11
C MET A 1 32.14 -7.23 -29.64
N ALA A 2 31.68 -6.02 -29.30
CA ALA A 2 31.41 -5.64 -27.91
C ALA A 2 30.13 -6.35 -27.45
N ASN A 3 30.17 -7.03 -26.30
CA ASN A 3 28.96 -7.54 -25.64
C ASN A 3 28.19 -6.36 -25.03
N THR A 4 27.49 -5.59 -25.87
CA THR A 4 26.55 -4.54 -25.46
C THR A 4 25.25 -5.18 -24.94
N LEU A 5 24.43 -4.43 -24.19
CA LEU A 5 23.12 -4.91 -23.72
C LEU A 5 22.25 -5.43 -24.87
N THR A 6 22.49 -4.96 -26.10
CA THR A 6 21.87 -5.40 -27.35
C THR A 6 21.97 -6.92 -27.59
N GLY A 7 23.08 -7.56 -27.19
CA GLY A 7 23.28 -9.01 -27.32
C GLY A 7 22.58 -9.83 -26.23
N LEU A 8 22.16 -9.17 -25.14
CA LEU A 8 21.46 -9.78 -23.99
C LEU A 8 19.99 -9.38 -23.93
N THR A 9 19.50 -8.55 -24.85
CA THR A 9 18.12 -8.04 -24.85
C THR A 9 17.09 -9.17 -24.89
N VAL A 10 17.29 -10.19 -25.73
CA VAL A 10 16.42 -11.37 -25.78
C VAL A 10 16.43 -12.12 -24.45
N THR A 11 17.59 -12.24 -23.81
CA THR A 11 17.75 -12.85 -22.49
C THR A 11 16.98 -12.07 -21.43
N ILE A 12 17.08 -10.73 -21.42
CA ILE A 12 16.42 -9.85 -20.46
C ILE A 12 14.89 -9.88 -20.62
N PHE A 13 14.38 -9.82 -21.85
CA PHE A 13 12.93 -9.91 -22.09
C PHE A 13 12.38 -11.29 -21.78
N ASN A 14 13.13 -12.34 -22.13
CA ASN A 14 12.74 -13.70 -21.78
C ASN A 14 12.77 -13.89 -20.24
N ALA A 15 13.68 -13.24 -19.50
CA ALA A 15 13.69 -13.24 -18.03
C ALA A 15 12.38 -12.76 -17.41
N LEU A 16 11.70 -11.79 -18.06
CA LEU A 16 10.41 -11.30 -17.58
C LEU A 16 9.33 -12.40 -17.59
N ASP A 17 9.39 -13.35 -18.52
CA ASP A 17 8.33 -14.32 -18.83
C ASP A 17 8.38 -15.61 -17.98
N VAL A 18 9.56 -16.07 -17.54
CA VAL A 18 9.72 -17.44 -16.97
C VAL A 18 9.65 -17.52 -15.45
N VAL A 19 9.70 -16.40 -14.71
CA VAL A 19 9.72 -16.49 -13.24
C VAL A 19 8.33 -16.68 -12.66
N SER A 20 8.16 -17.73 -11.87
CA SER A 20 7.03 -17.93 -10.96
C SER A 20 7.00 -16.77 -9.98
N ARG A 21 6.13 -15.77 -10.16
CA ARG A 21 6.05 -14.54 -9.34
C ARG A 21 5.05 -14.68 -8.20
N GLU A 22 5.32 -14.00 -7.08
CA GLU A 22 4.30 -13.77 -6.05
C GLU A 22 3.19 -12.87 -6.60
N LEU A 23 1.99 -12.97 -6.02
CA LEU A 23 0.88 -12.13 -6.44
C LEU A 23 1.12 -10.67 -6.04
N THR A 24 1.17 -9.78 -7.03
CA THR A 24 1.34 -8.32 -6.87
C THR A 24 0.02 -7.61 -7.23
N GLY A 25 -0.83 -7.41 -6.23
CA GLY A 25 -2.16 -6.81 -6.37
C GLY A 25 -2.19 -5.32 -6.02
N PHE A 26 -1.30 -4.83 -5.17
CA PHE A 26 -1.25 -3.44 -4.72
C PHE A 26 -0.69 -2.49 -5.77
N ILE A 27 0.45 -2.81 -6.39
CA ILE A 27 1.07 -1.96 -7.42
C ILE A 27 0.08 -1.55 -8.54
N PRO A 28 -0.67 -2.48 -9.17
CA PRO A 28 -1.64 -2.11 -10.21
C PRO A 28 -2.93 -1.46 -9.67
N ALA A 29 -3.15 -1.44 -8.35
CA ALA A 29 -4.33 -0.86 -7.72
C ALA A 29 -4.15 0.62 -7.32
N VAL A 30 -2.91 1.09 -7.15
CA VAL A 30 -2.65 2.47 -6.72
C VAL A 30 -2.56 3.44 -7.89
N SER A 31 -2.63 4.74 -7.58
CA SER A 31 -2.35 5.78 -8.58
C SER A 31 -0.84 5.90 -8.79
N SER A 32 -0.38 5.75 -10.03
CA SER A 32 1.00 6.04 -10.42
C SER A 32 1.07 7.48 -10.91
N ASP A 33 1.74 8.34 -10.14
CA ASP A 33 1.93 9.73 -10.57
C ASP A 33 3.32 9.89 -11.19
N MET A 34 3.33 10.18 -12.50
CA MET A 34 4.53 10.35 -13.31
C MET A 34 5.16 11.75 -13.18
N THR A 35 4.52 12.70 -12.48
CA THR A 35 5.04 14.06 -12.31
C THR A 35 6.25 14.17 -11.37
N TYR A 36 6.56 13.09 -10.62
CA TYR A 36 7.65 13.03 -9.64
C TYR A 36 9.05 12.83 -10.24
N ASN A 37 9.18 12.88 -11.57
CA ASN A 37 10.43 12.63 -12.29
C ASN A 37 11.57 13.63 -11.96
N ARG A 38 11.30 14.71 -11.21
CA ARG A 38 12.27 15.74 -10.81
C ARG A 38 12.67 15.73 -9.33
N ALA A 39 12.10 14.88 -8.50
CA ALA A 39 12.39 14.87 -7.06
C ALA A 39 13.64 14.04 -6.70
N ALA A 40 14.59 14.63 -5.98
CA ALA A 40 15.72 13.90 -5.42
C ALA A 40 15.26 12.89 -4.35
N LYS A 41 16.09 11.89 -4.04
CA LYS A 41 15.82 10.97 -2.91
C LYS A 41 15.72 11.80 -1.62
N GLY A 42 14.64 11.62 -0.85
CA GLY A 42 14.37 12.41 0.36
C GLY A 42 13.81 13.81 0.11
N GLN A 43 13.59 14.21 -1.15
CA GLN A 43 12.90 15.47 -1.44
C GLN A 43 11.39 15.28 -1.35
N THR A 44 10.74 16.13 -0.56
CA THR A 44 9.29 16.18 -0.45
C THR A 44 8.68 16.88 -1.65
N VAL A 45 7.73 16.23 -2.31
CA VAL A 45 6.84 16.84 -3.29
C VAL A 45 5.45 16.87 -2.67
N THR A 46 4.93 18.07 -2.52
CA THR A 46 3.65 18.31 -1.83
C THR A 46 2.53 18.38 -2.84
N SER A 47 1.50 17.55 -2.67
CA SER A 47 0.24 17.74 -3.39
C SER A 47 -0.72 18.55 -2.51
N PRO A 48 -1.29 19.67 -2.99
CA PRO A 48 -2.29 20.41 -2.25
C PRO A 48 -3.58 19.59 -2.17
N VAL A 49 -4.07 19.36 -0.95
CA VAL A 49 -5.37 18.73 -0.70
C VAL A 49 -6.27 19.76 -0.05
N ALA A 50 -7.31 20.17 -0.77
CA ALA A 50 -8.33 21.05 -0.22
C ALA A 50 -9.12 20.30 0.88
N PRO A 51 -9.25 20.84 2.10
CA PRO A 51 -10.09 20.25 3.13
C PRO A 51 -11.58 20.33 2.76
N ALA A 52 -12.43 19.58 3.46
CA ALA A 52 -13.88 19.74 3.35
C ALA A 52 -14.30 21.15 3.82
N ALA A 53 -15.11 21.85 3.01
CA ALA A 53 -15.59 23.19 3.34
C ALA A 53 -16.69 23.12 4.42
N THR A 54 -16.62 24.00 5.42
CA THR A 54 -17.68 24.19 6.41
C THR A 54 -18.74 25.13 5.85
N ALA A 55 -20.01 24.75 5.93
CA ALA A 55 -21.14 25.64 5.63
C ALA A 55 -21.41 26.58 6.81
N SER A 56 -21.68 27.86 6.53
CA SER A 56 -22.18 28.84 7.49
C SER A 56 -23.56 29.35 7.07
N ASP A 57 -24.36 29.77 8.05
CA ASP A 57 -25.69 30.32 7.80
C ASP A 57 -25.59 31.73 7.17
N ILE A 58 -26.44 32.01 6.18
CA ILE A 58 -26.50 33.32 5.54
C ILE A 58 -27.21 34.31 6.47
N THR A 59 -26.44 35.19 7.10
CA THR A 59 -26.97 36.33 7.87
C THR A 59 -27.00 37.58 6.99
N PRO A 60 -28.17 38.20 6.75
CA PRO A 60 -28.27 39.42 5.94
C PRO A 60 -27.50 40.59 6.55
N GLY A 61 -26.62 41.23 5.78
CA GLY A 61 -25.80 42.37 6.19
C GLY A 61 -25.42 43.26 5.01
N VAL A 62 -24.99 44.49 5.29
CA VAL A 62 -24.60 45.48 4.26
C VAL A 62 -23.26 45.16 3.59
N THR A 63 -22.44 44.35 4.26
CA THR A 63 -21.15 43.85 3.78
C THR A 63 -21.15 42.33 3.88
N PRO A 64 -20.59 41.61 2.88
CA PRO A 64 -20.39 40.18 3.02
C PRO A 64 -19.50 39.88 4.24
N PRO A 65 -19.80 38.81 5.01
CA PRO A 65 -18.93 38.33 6.07
C PRO A 65 -17.52 38.03 5.53
N ASN A 66 -16.49 38.29 6.33
CA ASN A 66 -15.09 37.96 5.99
C ASN A 66 -14.80 36.50 6.33
N ASP A 67 -15.46 35.61 5.59
CA ASP A 67 -15.50 34.17 5.84
C ASP A 67 -15.04 33.43 4.55
N GLY A 68 -14.60 32.18 4.67
CA GLY A 68 -14.20 31.36 3.51
C GLY A 68 -12.70 31.09 3.39
N ASP A 69 -11.89 31.52 4.37
CA ASP A 69 -10.49 31.12 4.47
C ASP A 69 -10.38 29.60 4.63
N GLN A 70 -9.75 28.95 3.66
CA GLN A 70 -9.41 27.53 3.73
C GLN A 70 -7.91 27.41 3.93
N THR A 71 -7.49 26.77 5.03
CA THR A 71 -6.12 26.29 5.14
C THR A 71 -5.97 25.07 4.24
N ILE A 72 -5.39 25.25 3.05
CA ILE A 72 -5.10 24.15 2.13
C ILE A 72 -4.07 23.24 2.80
N GLY A 73 -4.49 22.01 3.12
CA GLY A 73 -3.59 20.99 3.63
C GLY A 73 -2.59 20.59 2.55
N LYS A 74 -1.40 20.19 2.97
CA LYS A 74 -0.41 19.55 2.09
C LYS A 74 -0.29 18.10 2.51
N VAL A 75 -0.28 17.21 1.52
CA VAL A 75 0.17 15.84 1.74
C VAL A 75 1.51 15.68 1.04
N ASP A 76 2.47 15.32 1.87
CA ASP A 76 3.86 15.17 1.50
C ASP A 76 4.08 13.75 0.97
N MET A 77 4.49 13.62 -0.29
CA MET A 77 5.02 12.36 -0.79
C MET A 77 6.51 12.54 -1.06
N THR A 78 7.32 11.61 -0.55
CA THR A 78 8.78 11.60 -0.70
C THR A 78 9.21 10.32 -1.39
N ILE A 79 10.25 10.40 -2.22
CA ILE A 79 10.96 9.19 -2.67
C ILE A 79 11.82 8.71 -1.52
N THR A 80 11.33 7.70 -0.81
CA THR A 80 11.95 7.18 0.42
C THR A 80 13.10 6.23 0.11
N LYS A 81 12.97 5.44 -0.95
CA LYS A 81 13.92 4.37 -1.30
C LYS A 81 14.50 4.54 -2.69
N ALA A 82 15.79 4.25 -2.80
CA ALA A 82 16.49 4.01 -4.06
C ALA A 82 17.32 2.75 -3.81
N ARG A 83 16.96 1.66 -4.48
CA ARG A 83 17.53 0.33 -4.26
C ARG A 83 18.10 -0.22 -5.55
N ARG A 84 19.07 -1.11 -5.39
CA ARG A 84 19.69 -1.86 -6.48
C ARG A 84 19.91 -3.30 -6.07
N VAL A 85 19.84 -4.20 -7.05
CA VAL A 85 20.24 -5.60 -6.91
C VAL A 85 21.42 -5.84 -7.87
N PRO A 86 22.64 -6.07 -7.33
CA PRO A 86 23.82 -6.33 -8.14
C PRO A 86 23.93 -7.81 -8.53
N VAL A 87 24.35 -8.08 -9.77
CA VAL A 87 24.71 -9.40 -10.28
C VAL A 87 26.14 -9.34 -10.81
N ARG A 88 27.04 -10.18 -10.29
CA ARG A 88 28.47 -10.15 -10.67
C ARG A 88 28.90 -11.47 -11.30
N TRP A 89 29.72 -11.37 -12.35
CA TRP A 89 30.35 -12.50 -13.02
C TRP A 89 31.83 -12.24 -13.28
N ASN A 90 32.68 -13.23 -13.02
CA ASN A 90 34.07 -13.22 -13.44
C ASN A 90 34.32 -14.15 -14.65
N GLY A 91 35.51 -14.02 -15.27
CA GLY A 91 35.85 -14.79 -16.47
C GLY A 91 35.99 -16.31 -16.27
N GLU A 92 36.49 -16.73 -15.10
CA GLU A 92 36.69 -18.16 -14.77
C GLU A 92 35.37 -18.86 -14.46
N GLU A 93 34.45 -18.19 -13.77
CA GLU A 93 33.08 -18.66 -13.49
C GLU A 93 32.31 -18.89 -14.78
N LYS A 94 32.45 -17.98 -15.74
CA LYS A 94 31.85 -18.15 -17.06
C LYS A 94 32.42 -19.36 -17.79
N LEU A 95 33.74 -19.50 -17.82
CA LEU A 95 34.42 -20.62 -18.50
C LEU A 95 34.09 -21.98 -17.85
N ALA A 96 34.03 -22.02 -16.52
CA ALA A 96 33.68 -23.23 -15.76
C ALA A 96 32.24 -23.69 -16.05
N LEU A 97 31.32 -22.74 -16.23
CA LEU A 97 29.92 -23.04 -16.48
C LEU A 97 29.67 -23.49 -17.93
N ASP A 98 30.31 -22.82 -18.89
CA ASP A 98 30.25 -23.18 -20.31
C ASP A 98 30.86 -24.58 -20.57
N ASN A 99 31.89 -24.98 -19.81
CA ASN A 99 32.48 -26.34 -19.88
C ASN A 99 31.57 -27.44 -19.31
N ASN A 100 30.62 -27.12 -18.43
CA ASN A 100 29.73 -28.07 -17.77
C ASN A 100 28.34 -28.17 -18.43
N GLY A 101 28.15 -27.60 -19.62
CA GLY A 101 26.90 -27.72 -20.39
C GLY A 101 25.72 -26.87 -19.86
N ALA A 102 25.95 -26.01 -18.88
CA ALA A 102 24.97 -25.04 -18.42
C ALA A 102 25.18 -23.70 -19.14
N SER A 103 24.19 -23.26 -19.91
CA SER A 103 24.26 -22.00 -20.67
C SER A 103 24.34 -20.81 -19.71
N TYR A 104 25.51 -20.16 -19.61
CA TYR A 104 25.73 -18.90 -18.87
C TYR A 104 24.59 -17.88 -19.05
N ASN A 105 24.07 -17.76 -20.27
CA ASN A 105 22.96 -16.86 -20.59
C ASN A 105 21.64 -17.23 -19.87
N THR A 106 21.39 -18.50 -19.60
CA THR A 106 20.19 -18.96 -18.87
C THR A 106 20.30 -18.60 -17.38
N ILE A 107 21.47 -18.80 -16.76
CA ILE A 107 21.65 -18.43 -15.35
C ILE A 107 21.62 -16.91 -15.18
N LEU A 108 22.26 -16.17 -16.08
CA LEU A 108 22.24 -14.72 -16.08
C LEU A 108 20.80 -14.19 -16.25
N ARG A 109 20.00 -14.79 -17.14
CA ARG A 109 18.56 -14.52 -17.27
C ARG A 109 17.85 -14.66 -15.94
N ASP A 110 17.98 -15.81 -15.30
CA ASP A 110 17.27 -16.11 -14.06
C ASP A 110 17.69 -15.15 -12.93
N GLN A 111 18.97 -14.77 -12.87
CA GLN A 111 19.46 -13.76 -11.92
C GLN A 111 18.83 -12.38 -12.15
N PHE A 112 18.71 -11.92 -13.40
CA PHE A 112 18.01 -10.66 -13.70
C PHE A 112 16.54 -10.71 -13.33
N ALA A 113 15.89 -11.84 -13.60
CA ALA A 113 14.50 -12.03 -13.28
C ALA A 113 14.23 -12.05 -11.77
N GLN A 114 15.10 -12.71 -10.99
CA GLN A 114 15.07 -12.66 -9.53
C GLN A 114 15.34 -11.26 -8.99
N ALA A 115 16.29 -10.53 -9.58
CA ALA A 115 16.59 -9.15 -9.19
C ALA A 115 15.38 -8.22 -9.36
N MET A 116 14.69 -8.30 -10.51
CA MET A 116 13.45 -7.55 -10.74
C MET A 116 12.35 -7.95 -9.75
N ARG A 117 12.21 -9.26 -9.45
CA ARG A 117 11.25 -9.77 -8.47
C ARG A 117 11.51 -9.24 -7.07
N THR A 118 12.75 -9.22 -6.60
CA THR A 118 13.10 -8.68 -5.27
C THR A 118 12.67 -7.22 -5.14
N LEU A 119 12.93 -6.40 -6.17
CA LEU A 119 12.54 -4.98 -6.16
C LEU A 119 11.02 -4.81 -6.21
N ALA A 120 10.33 -5.57 -7.08
CA ALA A 120 8.87 -5.52 -7.17
C ALA A 120 8.19 -5.93 -5.85
N ASN A 121 8.70 -6.98 -5.20
CA ASN A 121 8.20 -7.44 -3.90
C ASN A 121 8.44 -6.40 -2.80
N GLU A 122 9.61 -5.72 -2.78
CA GLU A 122 9.87 -4.65 -1.80
C GLU A 122 8.91 -3.47 -2.00
N VAL A 123 8.61 -3.09 -3.25
CA VAL A 123 7.62 -2.04 -3.57
C VAL A 123 6.22 -2.46 -3.11
N GLU A 124 5.80 -3.68 -3.43
CA GLU A 124 4.49 -4.21 -3.05
C GLU A 124 4.32 -4.25 -1.52
N ALA A 125 5.36 -4.68 -0.79
CA ALA A 125 5.37 -4.70 0.67
C ALA A 125 5.29 -3.30 1.29
N ASP A 126 5.99 -2.32 0.71
CA ASP A 126 5.92 -0.93 1.18
C ASP A 126 4.51 -0.34 0.99
N VAL A 127 3.86 -0.62 -0.15
CA VAL A 127 2.48 -0.19 -0.40
C VAL A 127 1.50 -0.90 0.54
N ALA A 128 1.66 -2.21 0.75
CA ALA A 128 0.84 -2.97 1.70
C ALA A 128 0.99 -2.47 3.15
N GLY A 129 2.20 -2.04 3.52
CA GLY A 129 2.50 -1.44 4.82
C GLY A 129 1.73 -0.15 5.12
N LEU A 130 1.23 0.55 4.09
CA LEU A 130 0.38 1.73 4.27
C LEU A 130 -0.98 1.41 4.89
N ALA A 131 -1.35 0.14 5.04
CA ALA A 131 -2.57 -0.30 5.72
C ALA A 131 -2.73 0.31 7.13
N ILE A 132 -1.64 0.64 7.83
CA ILE A 132 -1.66 1.30 9.15
C ILE A 132 -2.29 2.70 9.11
N GLY A 133 -2.29 3.35 7.95
CA GLY A 133 -2.85 4.68 7.75
C GLY A 133 -4.33 4.68 7.40
N ALA A 134 -4.95 3.50 7.21
CA ALA A 134 -6.33 3.40 6.76
C ALA A 134 -7.31 4.04 7.75
N SER A 135 -8.41 4.59 7.27
CA SER A 135 -9.36 5.32 8.11
C SER A 135 -9.97 4.46 9.22
N ARG A 136 -10.46 3.29 8.82
CA ARG A 136 -11.37 2.44 9.62
C ARG A 136 -11.15 0.98 9.28
N ALA A 137 -11.73 0.12 10.10
CA ALA A 137 -11.80 -1.31 9.83
C ALA A 137 -13.24 -1.83 9.81
N VAL A 138 -13.46 -2.90 9.04
CA VAL A 138 -14.69 -3.69 9.02
C VAL A 138 -14.34 -5.19 9.09
N GLY A 139 -15.29 -6.02 9.48
CA GLY A 139 -15.05 -7.45 9.69
C GLY A 139 -14.72 -7.78 11.15
N VAL A 140 -14.29 -9.01 11.39
CA VAL A 140 -13.98 -9.52 12.73
C VAL A 140 -12.56 -10.07 12.70
N ALA A 141 -11.72 -9.60 13.61
CA ALA A 141 -10.33 -10.06 13.71
C ALA A 141 -10.26 -11.58 13.92
N GLY A 142 -9.43 -12.26 13.13
CA GLY A 142 -9.23 -13.71 13.20
C GLY A 142 -10.33 -14.52 12.51
N THR A 143 -11.25 -13.87 11.78
CA THR A 143 -12.24 -14.54 10.94
C THR A 143 -11.99 -14.18 9.48
N THR A 144 -11.50 -15.15 8.71
CA THR A 144 -11.18 -14.92 7.29
C THR A 144 -12.41 -14.44 6.51
N PRO A 145 -12.30 -13.36 5.72
CA PRO A 145 -13.41 -12.82 4.96
C PRO A 145 -13.95 -13.81 3.93
N PHE A 146 -15.17 -13.53 3.47
CA PHE A 146 -15.85 -14.27 2.40
C PHE A 146 -16.15 -15.74 2.70
N ALA A 147 -16.18 -16.13 3.99
CA ALA A 147 -16.40 -17.51 4.39
C ALA A 147 -17.74 -18.10 3.88
N THR A 148 -18.78 -17.27 3.74
CA THR A 148 -20.12 -17.74 3.32
C THR A 148 -20.80 -16.90 2.25
N ASN A 149 -20.43 -15.63 2.08
CA ASN A 149 -21.06 -14.71 1.13
C ASN A 149 -20.18 -13.47 0.89
N LEU A 150 -20.65 -12.57 0.03
CA LEU A 150 -19.99 -11.30 -0.34
C LEU A 150 -20.34 -10.11 0.60
N LYS A 151 -20.86 -10.36 1.80
CA LYS A 151 -21.23 -9.29 2.75
C LYS A 151 -20.05 -8.39 3.12
N ASP A 152 -18.86 -8.97 3.20
CA ASP A 152 -17.65 -8.27 3.65
C ASP A 152 -17.25 -7.14 2.71
N SER A 153 -17.36 -7.35 1.39
CA SER A 153 -17.12 -6.28 0.41
C SER A 153 -18.23 -5.23 0.44
N ALA A 154 -19.49 -5.60 0.69
CA ALA A 154 -20.56 -4.63 0.89
C ALA A 154 -20.36 -3.77 2.13
N LEU A 155 -19.83 -4.33 3.23
CA LEU A 155 -19.49 -3.57 4.45
C LEU A 155 -18.32 -2.61 4.21
N ALA A 156 -17.30 -3.03 3.46
CA ALA A 156 -16.19 -2.17 3.07
C ALA A 156 -16.67 -1.00 2.20
N LEU A 157 -17.56 -1.27 1.22
CA LEU A 157 -18.16 -0.22 0.38
C LEU A 157 -18.97 0.76 1.23
N LYS A 158 -19.81 0.27 2.14
CA LYS A 158 -20.59 1.10 3.04
C LYS A 158 -19.68 2.03 3.84
N ALA A 159 -18.58 1.51 4.41
CA ALA A 159 -17.65 2.32 5.18
C ALA A 159 -16.97 3.41 4.34
N LEU A 160 -16.60 3.12 3.09
CA LEU A 160 -16.05 4.11 2.16
C LEU A 160 -17.08 5.18 1.77
N GLN A 161 -18.32 4.78 1.51
CA GLN A 161 -19.41 5.70 1.18
C GLN A 161 -19.77 6.62 2.35
N ASP A 162 -19.82 6.06 3.56
CA ASP A 162 -20.03 6.80 4.80
C ASP A 162 -18.94 7.86 5.04
N ASN A 163 -17.71 7.60 4.57
CA ASN A 163 -16.59 8.53 4.62
C ASN A 163 -16.57 9.53 3.44
N GLY A 164 -17.49 9.41 2.48
CA GLY A 164 -17.57 10.28 1.31
C GLY A 164 -16.57 9.96 0.18
N ALA A 165 -16.03 8.74 0.14
CA ALA A 165 -15.06 8.35 -0.88
C ALA A 165 -15.66 8.41 -2.31
N PRO A 166 -14.82 8.70 -3.33
CA PRO A 166 -15.24 8.64 -4.73
C PRO A 166 -15.82 7.26 -5.08
N LYS A 167 -16.94 7.25 -5.79
CA LYS A 167 -17.64 6.00 -6.16
C LYS A 167 -17.01 5.27 -7.35
N GLY A 168 -16.02 5.86 -8.02
CA GLY A 168 -15.34 5.31 -9.18
C GLY A 168 -13.96 4.76 -8.85
N ASP A 169 -13.58 3.68 -9.53
CA ASP A 169 -12.25 3.04 -9.47
C ASP A 169 -11.84 2.64 -8.04
N LEU A 170 -12.74 1.90 -7.39
CA LEU A 170 -12.49 1.30 -6.09
C LEU A 170 -11.69 0.00 -6.27
N GLN A 171 -10.73 -0.21 -5.38
CA GLN A 171 -9.84 -1.36 -5.37
C GLN A 171 -9.98 -2.07 -4.03
N LEU A 172 -9.97 -3.40 -4.06
CA LEU A 172 -9.96 -4.23 -2.87
C LEU A 172 -8.83 -5.25 -3.03
N VAL A 173 -7.79 -5.12 -2.22
CA VAL A 173 -6.65 -6.04 -2.23
C VAL A 173 -6.73 -6.94 -1.01
N ILE A 174 -6.80 -8.25 -1.26
CA ILE A 174 -7.01 -9.29 -0.24
C ILE A 174 -5.85 -10.28 -0.19
N ASP A 175 -5.72 -10.98 0.93
CA ASP A 175 -4.80 -12.10 1.07
C ASP A 175 -5.28 -13.33 0.28
N THR A 176 -4.39 -14.30 0.11
CA THR A 176 -4.67 -15.52 -0.66
C THR A 176 -5.68 -16.43 0.02
N THR A 177 -5.89 -16.30 1.34
CA THR A 177 -6.84 -17.15 2.09
C THR A 177 -8.27 -16.65 1.92
N ALA A 178 -8.50 -15.34 2.04
CA ALA A 178 -9.75 -14.68 1.67
C ALA A 178 -10.07 -14.89 0.19
N GLY A 179 -9.03 -14.88 -0.65
CA GLY A 179 -9.11 -15.23 -2.07
C GLY A 179 -9.60 -16.65 -2.34
N ALA A 180 -9.09 -17.63 -1.59
CA ALA A 180 -9.54 -19.02 -1.68
C ALA A 180 -11.02 -19.15 -1.28
N ASN A 181 -11.42 -18.53 -0.16
CA ASN A 181 -12.83 -18.49 0.26
C ASN A 181 -13.72 -17.87 -0.81
N MET A 182 -13.30 -16.74 -1.37
CA MET A 182 -14.06 -16.05 -2.41
C MET A 182 -14.30 -16.96 -3.62
N ARG A 183 -13.28 -17.68 -4.11
CA ARG A 183 -13.41 -18.63 -5.24
C ARG A 183 -14.41 -19.77 -4.99
N THR A 184 -14.64 -20.15 -3.74
CA THR A 184 -15.60 -21.23 -3.40
C THR A 184 -17.06 -20.76 -3.37
N LEU A 185 -17.31 -19.45 -3.43
CA LEU A 185 -18.67 -18.92 -3.35
C LEU A 185 -19.45 -19.24 -4.64
N GLY A 186 -20.53 -20.02 -4.49
CA GLY A 186 -21.42 -20.41 -5.60
C GLY A 186 -22.17 -19.26 -6.31
N GLN A 187 -22.01 -18.01 -5.85
CA GLN A 187 -22.45 -16.82 -6.57
C GLN A 187 -21.50 -16.46 -7.72
N LEU A 188 -20.20 -16.79 -7.60
CA LEU A 188 -19.21 -16.58 -8.67
C LEU A 188 -19.33 -17.61 -9.79
N THR A 189 -19.68 -18.86 -9.44
CA THR A 189 -19.89 -19.91 -10.45
C THR A 189 -21.06 -19.57 -11.38
N LYS A 190 -22.11 -18.91 -10.87
CA LYS A 190 -23.24 -18.41 -11.67
C LYS A 190 -22.91 -17.17 -12.52
N ALA A 191 -21.96 -16.33 -12.09
CA ALA A 191 -21.48 -15.20 -12.90
C ALA A 191 -20.54 -15.67 -14.02
N ASN A 192 -19.73 -16.71 -13.76
CA ASN A 192 -18.89 -17.35 -14.77
C ASN A 192 -19.72 -18.05 -15.87
N GLU A 193 -20.90 -18.57 -15.53
CA GLU A 193 -21.89 -19.10 -16.49
C GLU A 193 -22.48 -18.02 -17.43
N ALA A 194 -22.31 -16.72 -17.10
CA ALA A 194 -22.82 -15.60 -17.91
C ALA A 194 -21.89 -15.16 -19.05
N ASN A 195 -20.82 -15.92 -19.37
CA ASN A 195 -19.95 -15.71 -20.54
C ASN A 195 -19.25 -14.33 -20.63
N ASP A 196 -18.72 -13.82 -19.52
CA ASP A 196 -17.87 -12.62 -19.54
C ASP A 196 -16.38 -13.00 -19.41
N ASP A 197 -15.74 -13.24 -20.55
CA ASP A 197 -14.34 -13.70 -20.71
C ASP A 197 -13.28 -12.60 -20.40
N SER A 198 -13.73 -11.49 -19.79
CA SER A 198 -12.93 -10.31 -19.44
C SER A 198 -12.27 -10.39 -18.06
N LEU A 199 -12.80 -11.22 -17.16
CA LEU A 199 -12.34 -11.37 -15.78
C LEU A 199 -10.99 -12.10 -15.67
N LEU A 200 -10.73 -13.09 -16.52
CA LEU A 200 -9.49 -13.86 -16.48
C LEU A 200 -8.25 -13.08 -16.96
N ARG A 201 -8.41 -11.95 -17.65
CA ARG A 201 -7.33 -11.35 -18.46
C ARG A 201 -6.53 -10.23 -17.78
N ARG A 202 -6.89 -9.75 -16.58
CA ARG A 202 -6.25 -8.58 -15.93
C ARG A 202 -5.81 -8.76 -14.48
N GLY A 203 -5.76 -10.00 -13.98
CA GLY A 203 -5.39 -10.27 -12.58
C GLY A 203 -6.35 -9.65 -11.55
N VAL A 204 -7.59 -9.38 -11.98
CA VAL A 204 -8.72 -9.00 -11.12
C VAL A 204 -9.56 -10.26 -10.98
N LEU A 205 -9.85 -10.68 -9.75
CA LEU A 205 -10.61 -11.91 -9.50
C LEU A 205 -12.06 -11.75 -9.92
N LEU A 206 -12.67 -10.62 -9.54
CA LEU A 206 -13.99 -10.20 -9.97
C LEU A 206 -14.20 -8.71 -9.64
N ASP A 207 -14.99 -8.03 -10.44
CA ASP A 207 -15.56 -6.73 -10.06
C ASP A 207 -16.82 -6.95 -9.21
N VAL A 208 -16.69 -6.84 -7.88
CA VAL A 208 -17.83 -7.03 -6.95
C VAL A 208 -18.15 -5.71 -6.26
N HIS A 209 -19.42 -5.31 -6.30
CA HIS A 209 -19.89 -4.07 -5.66
C HIS A 209 -19.08 -2.82 -6.07
N GLY A 210 -18.53 -2.81 -7.29
CA GLY A 210 -17.71 -1.71 -7.81
C GLY A 210 -16.23 -1.75 -7.41
N PHE A 211 -15.79 -2.75 -6.64
CA PHE A 211 -14.38 -3.00 -6.36
C PHE A 211 -13.76 -3.90 -7.43
N ALA A 212 -12.63 -3.47 -7.99
CA ALA A 212 -11.70 -4.37 -8.64
C ALA A 212 -10.94 -5.17 -7.57
N ILE A 213 -11.31 -6.45 -7.40
CA ILE A 213 -10.72 -7.31 -6.38
C ILE A 213 -9.43 -7.93 -6.89
N ARG A 214 -8.34 -7.75 -6.15
CA ARG A 214 -7.03 -8.31 -6.44
C ARG A 214 -6.53 -9.06 -5.22
N GLU A 215 -5.67 -10.03 -5.44
CA GLU A 215 -4.97 -10.71 -4.36
C GLU A 215 -3.52 -10.21 -4.29
N SER A 216 -2.96 -10.19 -3.09
CA SER A 216 -1.53 -9.95 -2.89
C SER A 216 -0.97 -10.90 -1.84
N ALA A 217 0.25 -11.37 -2.07
CA ALA A 217 0.99 -12.16 -1.08
C ALA A 217 1.61 -11.30 0.04
N GLN A 218 1.60 -9.97 -0.13
CA GLN A 218 2.25 -9.03 0.78
C GLN A 218 1.27 -8.35 1.75
N VAL A 219 0.01 -8.83 1.83
CA VAL A 219 -0.96 -8.35 2.83
C VAL A 219 -0.41 -8.58 4.23
N VAL A 220 -0.44 -7.51 5.04
CA VAL A 220 0.23 -7.47 6.34
C VAL A 220 -0.64 -8.01 7.48
N THR A 221 0.01 -8.66 8.45
CA THR A 221 -0.60 -9.10 9.72
C THR A 221 0.25 -8.55 10.87
N PRO A 222 0.10 -7.25 11.20
CA PRO A 222 0.90 -6.61 12.23
C PRO A 222 0.55 -7.19 13.60
N ALA A 223 1.53 -7.24 14.50
CA ALA A 223 1.30 -7.58 15.90
C ALA A 223 0.37 -6.54 16.52
N SER A 224 -0.64 -7.00 17.25
CA SER A 224 -1.55 -6.12 17.99
C SER A 224 -0.93 -5.66 19.31
N GLY A 225 -1.30 -4.47 19.77
CA GLY A 225 -0.99 -3.99 21.11
C GLY A 225 -1.54 -4.92 22.20
N THR A 226 -0.95 -4.84 23.39
CA THR A 226 -1.31 -5.65 24.56
C THR A 226 -2.24 -4.94 25.54
N SER A 227 -2.79 -3.80 25.14
CA SER A 227 -3.63 -2.96 25.99
C SER A 227 -4.80 -3.74 26.59
N ALA A 228 -4.89 -3.72 27.92
CA ALA A 228 -5.98 -4.28 28.70
C ALA A 228 -6.56 -3.23 29.65
N SER A 229 -7.89 -3.17 29.73
CA SER A 229 -8.64 -2.24 30.61
C SER A 229 -8.31 -0.76 30.42
N ALA A 230 -7.77 -0.37 29.26
CA ALA A 230 -7.54 1.02 28.91
C ALA A 230 -8.87 1.77 28.75
N THR A 231 -8.89 3.03 29.16
CA THR A 231 -10.06 3.91 29.03
C THR A 231 -9.62 5.27 28.49
N THR A 232 -10.54 5.96 27.80
CA THR A 232 -10.37 7.38 27.54
C THR A 232 -10.41 8.16 28.85
N ASN A 233 -9.84 9.37 28.87
CA ASN A 233 -10.14 10.29 29.94
C ASN A 233 -11.63 10.71 29.96
N ALA A 234 -12.02 11.49 30.96
CA ALA A 234 -13.39 11.98 31.12
C ALA A 234 -13.66 13.34 30.43
N ALA A 235 -12.82 13.79 29.48
CA ALA A 235 -13.01 15.08 28.82
C ALA A 235 -14.17 15.09 27.80
N GLY A 236 -14.47 13.94 27.22
CA GLY A 236 -15.41 13.82 26.11
C GLY A 236 -14.81 14.29 24.79
N TYR A 237 -15.25 13.68 23.69
CA TYR A 237 -14.70 13.93 22.36
C TYR A 237 -15.81 14.03 21.33
N ALA A 238 -15.81 15.08 20.52
CA ALA A 238 -16.78 15.27 19.46
C ALA A 238 -16.52 14.34 18.26
N VAL A 239 -17.52 14.20 17.40
CA VAL A 239 -17.37 13.58 16.07
C VAL A 239 -16.28 14.32 15.30
N GLY A 240 -15.40 13.59 14.63
CA GLY A 240 -14.24 14.12 13.90
C GLY A 240 -12.97 14.28 14.74
N ALA A 241 -13.02 14.07 16.05
CA ALA A 241 -11.81 14.10 16.87
C ALA A 241 -10.86 12.96 16.47
N THR A 242 -9.60 13.30 16.20
CA THR A 242 -8.54 12.35 15.86
C THR A 242 -7.63 12.06 17.05
N THR A 243 -7.42 13.03 17.93
CA THR A 243 -6.57 12.86 19.12
C THR A 243 -7.44 12.55 20.33
N ILE A 244 -7.22 11.37 20.92
CA ILE A 244 -7.95 10.90 22.11
C ILE A 244 -6.94 10.73 23.24
N THR A 245 -7.17 11.40 24.36
CA THR A 245 -6.31 11.25 25.54
C THR A 245 -6.79 10.10 26.41
N LEU A 246 -5.84 9.28 26.85
CA LEU A 246 -6.06 8.12 27.69
C LEU A 246 -6.11 8.52 29.17
N ALA A 247 -6.91 7.82 29.95
CA ALA A 247 -6.79 7.87 31.40
C ALA A 247 -5.53 7.09 31.85
N SER A 248 -4.96 7.44 32.99
CA SER A 248 -3.86 6.70 33.62
C SER A 248 -4.36 5.42 34.30
N VAL A 249 -4.93 4.51 33.50
CA VAL A 249 -5.55 3.25 33.92
C VAL A 249 -5.35 2.19 32.85
N GLY A 250 -5.20 0.94 33.27
CA GLY A 250 -4.99 -0.20 32.39
C GLY A 250 -3.53 -0.63 32.38
N THR A 251 -3.18 -1.53 31.46
CA THR A 251 -1.82 -2.04 31.27
C THR A 251 -1.55 -2.30 29.79
N GLY A 252 -0.28 -2.38 29.41
CA GLY A 252 0.12 -2.73 28.05
C GLY A 252 0.16 -1.54 27.09
N THR A 253 0.17 -1.84 25.80
CA THR A 253 0.44 -0.85 24.75
C THR A 253 -0.70 -0.79 23.74
N ILE A 254 -0.88 0.38 23.13
CA ILE A 254 -1.64 0.55 21.88
C ILE A 254 -0.60 0.95 20.83
N VAL A 255 -0.45 0.20 19.75
CA VAL A 255 0.58 0.45 18.74
C VAL A 255 -0.03 1.05 17.46
N SER A 256 0.81 1.65 16.62
CA SER A 256 0.38 2.11 15.29
C SER A 256 -0.09 0.91 14.45
N GLY A 257 -1.21 1.06 13.75
CA GLY A 257 -1.89 0.00 13.01
C GLY A 257 -2.85 -0.85 13.84
N ASP A 258 -2.97 -0.60 15.16
CA ASP A 258 -4.02 -1.23 15.96
C ASP A 258 -5.40 -0.77 15.50
N VAL A 259 -6.34 -1.71 15.56
CA VAL A 259 -7.75 -1.43 15.34
C VAL A 259 -8.43 -1.42 16.70
N ILE A 260 -9.10 -0.31 17.02
CA ILE A 260 -9.76 -0.13 18.31
C ILE A 260 -11.25 0.16 18.15
N THR A 261 -11.99 -0.18 19.20
CA THR A 261 -13.40 0.20 19.39
C THR A 261 -13.57 0.87 20.75
N PHE A 262 -14.55 1.76 20.83
CA PHE A 262 -14.92 2.43 22.07
C PHE A 262 -16.24 1.84 22.57
N ALA A 263 -16.38 1.66 23.88
CA ALA A 263 -17.60 1.16 24.47
C ALA A 263 -18.82 2.02 24.07
N GLY A 264 -19.86 1.35 23.56
CA GLY A 264 -21.06 2.02 23.04
C GLY A 264 -20.96 2.51 21.59
N ASP A 265 -19.84 2.28 20.89
CA ASP A 265 -19.68 2.49 19.45
C ASP A 265 -19.40 1.17 18.73
N THR A 266 -20.05 0.93 17.59
CA THR A 266 -19.85 -0.25 16.74
C THR A 266 -18.83 0.00 15.62
N ASN A 267 -18.39 1.25 15.45
CA ASN A 267 -17.38 1.61 14.48
C ASN A 267 -15.97 1.20 14.98
N GLN A 268 -15.16 0.63 14.08
CA GLN A 268 -13.76 0.31 14.35
C GLN A 268 -12.86 1.37 13.72
N TYR A 269 -11.86 1.82 14.46
CA TYR A 269 -10.95 2.90 14.10
C TYR A 269 -9.50 2.40 14.07
N VAL A 270 -8.70 2.88 13.13
CA VAL A 270 -7.27 2.53 13.06
C VAL A 270 -6.45 3.60 13.77
N VAL A 271 -5.48 3.16 14.56
CA VAL A 271 -4.57 4.03 15.31
C VAL A 271 -3.34 4.34 14.45
N VAL A 272 -3.09 5.61 14.18
CA VAL A 272 -1.90 6.07 13.42
C VAL A 272 -0.73 6.30 14.36
N ALA A 273 -0.98 6.88 15.54
CA ALA A 273 0.02 7.04 16.58
C ALA A 273 -0.50 6.42 17.88
N GLY A 274 0.22 5.41 18.35
CA GLY A 274 -0.10 4.66 19.55
C GLY A 274 0.49 5.24 20.83
N ASP A 275 0.31 4.51 21.92
CA ASP A 275 0.85 4.80 23.24
C ASP A 275 1.60 3.57 23.79
N THR A 276 2.82 3.79 24.28
CA THR A 276 3.72 2.72 24.72
C THR A 276 3.43 2.20 26.12
N ASP A 277 2.60 2.89 26.91
CA ASP A 277 2.19 2.44 28.24
C ASP A 277 0.92 3.18 28.69
N VAL A 278 -0.23 2.55 28.46
CA VAL A 278 -1.54 3.14 28.77
C VAL A 278 -1.73 3.44 30.26
N SER A 279 -0.94 2.81 31.15
CA SER A 279 -1.08 2.98 32.60
C SER A 279 -0.66 4.36 33.09
N ASN A 280 0.22 5.04 32.37
CA ASN A 280 0.66 6.40 32.69
C ASN A 280 -0.29 7.46 32.11
N GLY A 281 -1.32 7.05 31.36
CA GLY A 281 -2.09 7.91 30.49
C GLY A 281 -1.30 8.24 29.23
N GLY A 282 -1.79 9.19 28.44
CA GLY A 282 -1.13 9.55 27.18
C GLY A 282 -2.12 9.95 26.11
N THR A 283 -1.71 9.88 24.85
CA THR A 283 -2.57 10.24 23.72
C THR A 283 -2.41 9.25 22.58
N ILE A 284 -3.53 8.81 22.04
CA ILE A 284 -3.58 8.08 20.78
C ILE A 284 -4.13 8.98 19.68
N THR A 285 -3.65 8.78 18.46
CA THR A 285 -4.17 9.48 17.27
C THR A 285 -4.79 8.48 16.31
N LEU A 286 -6.06 8.70 15.99
CA LEU A 286 -6.84 7.95 15.01
C LEU A 286 -6.57 8.48 13.59
N ALA A 287 -6.71 7.60 12.60
CA ALA A 287 -6.71 7.99 11.21
C ALA A 287 -7.89 8.92 10.88
N LYS A 288 -7.72 9.81 9.89
CA LYS A 288 -8.80 10.67 9.38
C LYS A 288 -9.95 9.80 8.83
N PRO A 289 -11.23 10.20 8.97
CA PRO A 289 -11.73 11.46 9.49
C PRO A 289 -11.91 11.51 11.03
N GLY A 290 -11.38 10.55 11.79
CA GLY A 290 -11.52 10.48 13.24
C GLY A 290 -12.84 9.83 13.69
N LEU A 291 -13.29 10.17 14.90
CA LEU A 291 -14.49 9.58 15.52
C LEU A 291 -15.75 9.81 14.69
N ARG A 292 -16.59 8.77 14.54
CA ARG A 292 -17.94 8.88 13.95
C ARG A 292 -19.04 9.04 14.98
N LYS A 293 -18.79 8.61 16.21
CA LYS A 293 -19.67 8.81 17.35
C LYS A 293 -18.92 9.58 18.42
N ALA A 294 -19.56 10.61 18.97
CA ALA A 294 -18.99 11.36 20.07
C ALA A 294 -18.82 10.45 21.29
N ILE A 295 -17.69 10.60 21.97
CA ILE A 295 -17.43 9.95 23.26
C ILE A 295 -17.95 10.91 24.35
N PRO A 296 -18.81 10.44 25.27
CA PRO A 296 -19.31 11.29 26.35
C PRO A 296 -18.18 11.75 27.26
N ALA A 297 -18.41 12.78 28.08
CA ALA A 297 -17.49 13.24 29.12
C ALA A 297 -17.43 12.26 30.30
N ALA A 298 -17.02 11.03 30.03
CA ALA A 298 -16.89 9.91 30.96
C ALA A 298 -15.82 8.94 30.46
N ALA A 299 -15.19 8.21 31.39
CA ALA A 299 -14.22 7.19 31.04
C ALA A 299 -14.89 6.09 30.20
N THR A 300 -14.45 5.95 28.95
CA THR A 300 -15.01 5.02 27.99
C THR A 300 -13.99 3.94 27.71
N ALA A 301 -14.37 2.67 27.89
CA ALA A 301 -13.47 1.54 27.70
C ALA A 301 -13.04 1.41 26.23
N ILE A 302 -11.76 1.13 26.04
CA ILE A 302 -11.12 0.91 24.75
C ILE A 302 -10.86 -0.58 24.59
N THR A 303 -11.30 -1.15 23.48
CA THR A 303 -11.01 -2.54 23.12
C THR A 303 -10.13 -2.57 21.89
N VAL A 304 -8.95 -3.17 22.01
CA VAL A 304 -8.04 -3.43 20.88
C VAL A 304 -8.42 -4.75 20.23
N ALA A 305 -8.57 -4.75 18.91
CA ALA A 305 -8.82 -5.97 18.14
C ALA A 305 -7.58 -6.86 18.16
N ALA A 306 -7.81 -8.18 18.20
CA ALA A 306 -6.71 -9.15 18.13
C ALA A 306 -5.92 -9.04 16.82
N THR A 307 -4.71 -9.59 16.82
CA THR A 307 -3.87 -9.74 15.62
C THR A 307 -4.68 -10.40 14.50
N SER A 308 -4.71 -9.75 13.33
CA SER A 308 -5.56 -10.14 12.20
C SER A 308 -4.99 -9.62 10.87
N THR A 309 -5.33 -10.28 9.77
CA THR A 309 -4.84 -9.88 8.44
C THR A 309 -5.50 -8.55 8.02
N ARG A 310 -4.72 -7.69 7.36
CA ARG A 310 -5.15 -6.32 6.98
C ARG A 310 -5.39 -6.23 5.48
N ASN A 311 -6.49 -6.80 5.01
CA ASN A 311 -6.93 -6.57 3.64
C ASN A 311 -7.33 -5.10 3.46
N LEU A 312 -7.12 -4.51 2.29
CA LEU A 312 -7.27 -3.07 2.09
C LEU A 312 -8.26 -2.75 0.97
N ALA A 313 -9.31 -2.02 1.32
CA ALA A 313 -10.29 -1.45 0.39
C ALA A 313 -10.06 0.05 0.26
N PHE A 314 -9.87 0.57 -0.96
CA PHE A 314 -9.55 1.98 -1.15
C PHE A 314 -9.95 2.47 -2.54
N ALA A 315 -10.16 3.78 -2.69
CA ALA A 315 -10.23 4.39 -4.02
C ALA A 315 -8.80 4.50 -4.59
N ARG A 316 -8.57 4.26 -5.89
CA ARG A 316 -7.23 4.34 -6.50
C ARG A 316 -6.46 5.62 -6.15
N SER A 317 -7.17 6.76 -6.05
CA SER A 317 -6.60 8.06 -5.69
C SER A 317 -6.20 8.23 -4.22
N ALA A 318 -6.55 7.29 -3.34
CA ALA A 318 -6.22 7.34 -1.92
C ALA A 318 -4.74 7.03 -1.64
N ILE A 319 -4.11 6.22 -2.50
CA ILE A 319 -2.72 5.82 -2.39
C ILE A 319 -2.00 6.21 -3.67
N ALA A 320 -0.86 6.88 -3.50
CA ALA A 320 0.01 7.26 -4.59
C ALA A 320 1.33 6.46 -4.50
N LEU A 321 1.78 5.97 -5.64
CA LEU A 321 3.08 5.36 -5.83
C LEU A 321 3.85 6.19 -6.86
N ALA A 322 4.94 6.81 -6.43
CA ALA A 322 5.89 7.45 -7.32
C ALA A 322 7.06 6.50 -7.56
N THR A 323 7.34 6.21 -8.82
CA THR A 323 8.51 5.42 -9.23
C THR A 323 9.34 6.20 -10.23
N ARG A 324 10.66 6.03 -10.16
CA ARG A 324 11.60 6.58 -11.13
C ARG A 324 12.90 5.78 -11.15
N ILE A 325 13.70 6.08 -12.15
CA ILE A 325 15.08 5.62 -12.23
C ILE A 325 15.95 6.42 -11.24
N PRO A 326 16.90 5.80 -10.52
CA PRO A 326 17.83 6.51 -9.64
C PRO A 326 18.56 7.67 -10.37
N ALA A 327 18.83 8.75 -9.64
CA ALA A 327 19.46 9.93 -10.25
C ALA A 327 20.95 9.70 -10.48
N LEU A 328 21.45 10.21 -11.61
CA LEU A 328 22.87 10.21 -11.96
C LEU A 328 23.48 11.60 -11.75
N PRO A 329 24.79 11.69 -11.43
CA PRO A 329 25.49 12.96 -11.45
C PRO A 329 25.58 13.51 -12.88
N GLU A 330 25.70 14.82 -13.03
CA GLU A 330 25.72 15.53 -14.34
C GLU A 330 26.88 15.08 -15.24
N GLY A 331 27.97 14.58 -14.65
CA GLY A 331 29.11 13.99 -15.36
C GLY A 331 28.96 12.51 -15.73
N GLY A 332 27.82 11.89 -15.40
CA GLY A 332 27.61 10.44 -15.53
C GLY A 332 28.44 9.62 -14.54
N ASP A 333 28.30 8.30 -14.64
CA ASP A 333 29.15 7.34 -13.93
C ASP A 333 29.86 6.41 -14.91
N SER A 334 30.69 5.50 -14.38
CA SER A 334 31.49 4.58 -15.20
C SER A 334 30.69 3.42 -15.80
N ALA A 335 29.38 3.59 -16.01
CA ALA A 335 28.55 2.58 -16.65
C ALA A 335 28.93 2.41 -18.13
N ASP A 336 29.16 1.17 -18.48
CA ASP A 336 29.27 0.59 -19.82
C ASP A 336 28.17 0.99 -20.78
N ASP A 337 26.96 0.68 -20.31
CA ASP A 337 25.72 0.69 -21.06
C ASP A 337 24.55 0.68 -20.06
N ARG A 338 23.41 1.23 -20.46
CA ARG A 338 22.19 1.33 -19.64
C ARG A 338 20.96 1.06 -20.50
N MET A 339 20.03 0.28 -19.96
CA MET A 339 18.76 -0.01 -20.60
C MET A 339 17.61 0.10 -19.60
N ILE A 340 16.49 0.66 -20.04
CA ILE A 340 15.25 0.69 -19.27
C ILE A 340 14.39 -0.48 -19.72
N VAL A 341 13.88 -1.23 -18.75
CA VAL A 341 13.01 -2.38 -18.98
C VAL A 341 11.74 -2.18 -18.17
N THR A 342 10.61 -2.12 -18.86
CA THR A 342 9.29 -2.03 -18.22
C THR A 342 8.69 -3.42 -18.09
N ASP A 343 8.30 -3.77 -16.87
CA ASP A 343 7.59 -5.00 -16.60
C ASP A 343 6.10 -4.86 -16.97
N PRO A 344 5.56 -5.68 -17.89
CA PRO A 344 4.18 -5.52 -18.36
C PRO A 344 3.11 -5.88 -17.31
N VAL A 345 3.46 -6.65 -16.27
CA VAL A 345 2.52 -7.09 -15.24
C VAL A 345 2.39 -6.04 -14.13
N SER A 346 3.51 -5.61 -13.55
CA SER A 346 3.50 -4.57 -12.51
C SER A 346 3.43 -3.14 -13.07
N GLY A 347 3.81 -2.92 -14.33
CA GLY A 347 3.96 -1.59 -14.92
C GLY A 347 5.19 -0.82 -14.42
N LEU A 348 6.03 -1.43 -13.57
CA LEU A 348 7.26 -0.81 -13.06
C LEU A 348 8.34 -0.80 -14.13
N SER A 349 9.08 0.32 -14.20
CA SER A 349 10.23 0.46 -15.10
C SER A 349 11.54 0.39 -14.31
N PHE A 350 12.35 -0.61 -14.61
CA PHE A 350 13.65 -0.85 -14.00
C PHE A 350 14.77 -0.35 -14.90
N GLU A 351 15.84 0.15 -14.32
CA GLU A 351 17.07 0.43 -15.05
C GLU A 351 18.06 -0.72 -14.86
N ILE A 352 18.63 -1.19 -15.97
CA ILE A 352 19.70 -2.18 -16.01
C ILE A 352 20.98 -1.49 -16.49
N ALA A 353 21.99 -1.41 -15.64
CA ALA A 353 23.29 -0.83 -15.96
C ALA A 353 24.40 -1.91 -15.94
N ILE A 354 25.38 -1.79 -16.83
CA ILE A 354 26.58 -2.65 -16.85
C ILE A 354 27.79 -1.85 -16.39
N TYR A 355 28.57 -2.40 -15.47
CA TYR A 355 29.90 -1.91 -15.10
C TYR A 355 30.94 -2.98 -15.40
N ARG A 356 31.86 -2.69 -16.33
CA ARG A 356 33.01 -3.56 -16.58
C ARG A 356 34.15 -3.19 -15.64
N GLN A 357 34.65 -4.18 -14.91
CA GLN A 357 35.74 -4.04 -13.95
C GLN A 357 36.88 -5.02 -14.31
N TYR A 358 37.98 -4.98 -13.56
CA TYR A 358 39.13 -5.85 -13.85
C TYR A 358 38.76 -7.34 -13.75
N ARG A 359 38.76 -8.04 -14.89
CA ARG A 359 38.40 -9.47 -15.04
C ARG A 359 36.99 -9.85 -14.56
N GLN A 360 36.10 -8.88 -14.37
CA GLN A 360 34.72 -9.12 -13.93
C GLN A 360 33.75 -8.09 -14.51
N VAL A 361 32.47 -8.47 -14.61
CA VAL A 361 31.38 -7.60 -15.00
C VAL A 361 30.35 -7.59 -13.88
N GLN A 362 29.88 -6.39 -13.52
CA GLN A 362 28.78 -6.20 -12.60
C GLN A 362 27.59 -5.63 -13.36
N TYR A 363 26.46 -6.31 -13.31
CA TYR A 363 25.17 -5.82 -13.74
C TYR A 363 24.41 -5.27 -12.53
N GLU A 364 23.66 -4.20 -12.73
CA GLU A 364 22.85 -3.57 -11.70
C GLU A 364 21.43 -3.42 -12.21
N VAL A 365 20.45 -3.97 -11.48
CA VAL A 365 19.03 -3.65 -11.68
C VAL A 365 18.62 -2.66 -10.59
N SER A 366 18.08 -1.52 -10.95
CA SER A 366 17.79 -0.44 -10.00
C SER A 366 16.40 0.18 -10.18
N LEU A 367 15.85 0.65 -9.06
CA LEU A 367 14.57 1.35 -8.98
C LEU A 367 14.58 2.31 -7.78
N ALA A 368 14.01 3.49 -7.94
CA ALA A 368 13.70 4.39 -6.84
C ALA A 368 12.19 4.58 -6.74
N TRP A 369 11.66 4.56 -5.52
CA TRP A 369 10.23 4.71 -5.28
C TRP A 369 9.92 5.36 -3.94
N GLY A 370 8.69 5.84 -3.85
CA GLY A 370 8.05 6.28 -2.62
C GLY A 370 6.55 6.04 -2.72
N CYS A 371 5.93 5.68 -1.60
CA CYS A 371 4.50 5.47 -1.51
C CYS A 371 3.94 6.27 -0.33
N ALA A 372 2.76 6.84 -0.52
CA ALA A 372 2.07 7.58 0.53
C ALA A 372 0.56 7.38 0.41
N MET A 373 -0.10 7.28 1.56
CA MET A 373 -1.56 7.32 1.64
C MET A 373 -2.00 8.79 1.67
N VAL A 374 -2.38 9.31 0.50
CA VAL A 374 -2.72 10.71 0.30
C VAL A 374 -4.05 11.07 0.96
N LYS A 375 -5.02 10.16 0.92
CA LYS A 375 -6.35 10.36 1.50
C LYS A 375 -6.75 9.17 2.37
N PRO A 376 -6.28 9.11 3.63
CA PRO A 376 -6.64 8.08 4.59
C PRO A 376 -8.15 7.81 4.67
N GLU A 377 -8.96 8.86 4.65
CA GLU A 377 -10.43 8.81 4.71
C GLU A 377 -11.07 7.96 3.60
N HIS A 378 -10.39 7.79 2.46
CA HIS A 378 -10.85 6.98 1.33
C HIS A 378 -10.26 5.57 1.31
N SER A 379 -9.84 5.06 2.46
CA SER A 379 -9.30 3.72 2.64
C SER A 379 -9.84 3.07 3.92
N VAL A 380 -10.12 1.77 3.85
CA VAL A 380 -10.73 0.97 4.91
C VAL A 380 -10.06 -0.41 4.92
N LEU A 381 -9.82 -0.93 6.12
CA LEU A 381 -9.34 -2.29 6.32
C LEU A 381 -10.49 -3.28 6.37
N LEU A 382 -10.33 -4.42 5.71
CA LEU A 382 -11.17 -5.59 5.88
C LEU A 382 -10.39 -6.62 6.70
N LEU A 383 -10.82 -6.84 7.93
CA LEU A 383 -10.15 -7.74 8.87
C LEU A 383 -10.39 -9.19 8.52
N GLY A 384 -9.32 -9.99 8.62
CA GLY A 384 -9.38 -11.45 8.46
C GLY A 384 -8.82 -12.26 9.60
#